data_AF-A0A534H7M2-F1
#
_entry.id   AF-A0A534H7M2-F1
#
_cell.length_a   1.000
_cell.length_b   1.000
_cell.length_c   1.000
_cell.angle_alpha   90.00
_cell.angle_beta   90.00
_cell.angle_gamma   90.00
#
_symmetry.space_group_name_H-M   'P 1'
#
loop_
_entity.id
_entity.type
_entity.pdbx_description
1 polymer ?
#
loop_
_entity_poly.entity_id
_entity_poly.type
_entity_poly.pdbx_seq_one_letter_code
_entity_poly.pdbx_strand_id
1 'polypeptide(L)'
;MVVSKNGPYLVTGGVPLSKQSSVPDGEGGSLEWQASEAFAPRESYALCRCGHSNTKPFCDGTHKKIAFDGTETASRQPYRELSKLSEGPVLSLTDAEPLCASARFCDPNGTVWRQVERTDDDAVRATFIRQVSHCPS
;
A
#
# COMPACT_ATOMS: atom_id res chain seq x y z
N MET A 1 -11.35 10.07 -10.29
CA MET A 1 -10.23 10.79 -9.63
C MET A 1 -9.41 11.51 -10.69
N VAL A 2 -8.97 12.73 -10.43
CA VAL A 2 -8.13 13.54 -11.33
C VAL A 2 -6.83 13.90 -10.61
N VAL A 3 -5.68 13.73 -11.28
CA VAL A 3 -4.40 14.24 -10.80
C VAL A 3 -4.21 15.65 -11.36
N SER A 4 -4.34 16.67 -10.51
CA SER A 4 -4.18 18.06 -10.97
C SER A 4 -2.71 18.40 -11.24
N LYS A 5 -2.45 19.20 -12.29
CA LYS A 5 -1.10 19.67 -12.62
C LYS A 5 -0.49 20.41 -11.43
N ASN A 6 0.68 19.96 -10.97
CA ASN A 6 1.42 20.54 -9.84
C ASN A 6 0.59 20.70 -8.55
N GLY A 7 -0.43 19.87 -8.36
CA GLY A 7 -1.40 20.03 -7.28
C GLY A 7 -1.93 18.71 -6.72
N PRO A 8 -3.03 18.75 -5.94
CA PRO A 8 -3.57 17.59 -5.24
C PRO A 8 -4.17 16.53 -6.16
N TYR A 9 -4.52 15.38 -5.56
CA TYR A 9 -5.49 14.45 -6.10
C TYR A 9 -6.90 14.96 -5.83
N LEU A 10 -7.73 15.05 -6.87
CA LEU A 10 -9.13 15.43 -6.77
C LEU A 10 -9.98 14.17 -6.88
N VAL A 11 -10.63 13.80 -5.77
CA VAL A 11 -11.52 12.63 -5.67
C VAL A 11 -12.95 13.14 -5.63
N THR A 12 -13.85 12.52 -6.38
CA THR A 12 -15.27 12.91 -6.51
C THR A 12 -16.13 11.64 -6.51
N GLY A 13 -17.44 11.77 -6.25
CA GLY A 13 -18.39 10.65 -6.28
C GLY A 13 -18.66 10.03 -4.91
N GLY A 14 -18.54 10.81 -3.83
CA GLY A 14 -18.96 10.37 -2.49
C GLY A 14 -18.16 9.20 -1.90
N VAL A 15 -16.91 9.00 -2.34
CA VAL A 15 -16.07 7.87 -1.93
C VAL A 15 -15.75 7.96 -0.42
N PRO A 16 -16.09 6.95 0.40
CA PRO A 16 -15.73 6.96 1.83
C PRO A 16 -14.22 7.03 2.05
N LEU A 17 -13.81 7.76 3.07
CA LEU A 17 -12.41 7.89 3.45
C LEU A 17 -12.24 7.52 4.93
N SER A 18 -11.25 6.68 5.22
CA SER A 18 -10.91 6.27 6.59
C SER A 18 -9.40 6.15 6.77
N LYS A 19 -8.92 6.34 8.00
CA LYS A 19 -7.57 5.98 8.41
C LYS A 19 -7.49 4.49 8.69
N GLN A 20 -6.40 3.86 8.25
CA GLN A 20 -6.07 2.49 8.56
C GLN A 20 -4.68 2.42 9.20
N SER A 21 -4.50 1.47 10.11
CA SER A 21 -3.22 1.15 10.76
C SER A 21 -3.04 -0.35 10.82
N SER A 22 -1.79 -0.82 10.77
CA SER A 22 -1.49 -2.24 10.98
C SER A 22 -1.69 -2.60 12.44
N VAL A 23 -2.31 -3.75 12.66
CA VAL A 23 -2.42 -4.40 13.98
C VAL A 23 -1.28 -5.40 14.08
N PRO A 24 -0.43 -5.32 15.12
CA PRO A 24 0.63 -6.29 15.31
C PRO A 24 0.07 -7.62 15.86
N ASP A 25 0.75 -8.73 15.54
CA ASP A 25 0.59 -10.00 16.25
C ASP A 25 1.26 -9.96 17.63
N GLY A 26 1.25 -11.09 18.34
CA GLY A 26 1.87 -11.21 19.67
C GLY A 26 3.40 -11.04 19.68
N GLU A 27 4.07 -11.09 18.53
CA GLU A 27 5.51 -10.90 18.37
C GLU A 27 5.87 -9.53 17.78
N GLY A 28 4.87 -8.68 17.52
CA GLY A 28 5.05 -7.35 16.93
C GLY A 28 5.07 -7.32 15.40
N GLY A 29 4.78 -8.44 14.74
CA GLY A 29 4.69 -8.56 13.29
C GLY A 29 3.37 -8.02 12.73
N SER A 30 3.37 -7.44 11.52
CA SER A 30 2.15 -6.91 10.88
C SER A 30 1.14 -8.04 10.56
N LEU A 31 -0.01 -8.03 11.23
CA LEU A 31 -1.00 -9.12 11.12
C LEU A 31 -2.21 -8.74 10.26
N GLU A 32 -2.90 -7.66 10.60
CA GLU A 32 -4.16 -7.23 9.95
C GLU A 32 -4.19 -5.71 9.76
N TRP A 33 -5.07 -5.23 8.88
CA TRP A 33 -5.43 -3.81 8.81
C TRP A 33 -6.62 -3.51 9.71
N GLN A 34 -6.53 -2.44 10.50
CA GLN A 34 -7.65 -1.91 11.28
C GLN A 34 -7.98 -0.49 10.85
N ALA A 35 -9.25 -0.26 10.50
CA ALA A 35 -9.78 1.09 10.34
C ALA A 35 -9.97 1.75 11.72
N SER A 36 -9.39 2.93 11.93
CA SER A 36 -9.41 3.61 13.24
C SER A 36 -10.32 4.83 13.28
N GLU A 37 -10.46 5.56 12.17
CA GLU A 37 -11.26 6.78 12.08
C GLU A 37 -11.83 6.95 10.67
N ALA A 38 -13.15 7.08 10.56
CA ALA A 38 -13.80 7.46 9.31
C ALA A 38 -13.92 8.99 9.25
N PHE A 39 -13.54 9.59 8.12
CA PHE A 39 -13.79 10.99 7.88
C PHE A 39 -15.27 11.21 7.52
N ALA A 40 -15.80 12.38 7.86
CA ALA A 40 -17.16 12.74 7.45
C ALA A 40 -17.33 12.57 5.92
N PRO A 41 -18.44 11.97 5.45
CA PRO A 41 -18.70 11.81 4.03
C PRO A 41 -18.69 13.16 3.30
N ARG A 42 -18.05 13.20 2.14
CA ARG A 42 -18.03 14.39 1.26
C ARG A 42 -18.20 13.95 -0.18
N GLU A 43 -18.86 14.77 -0.98
CA GLU A 43 -18.98 14.52 -2.42
C GLU A 43 -17.62 14.56 -3.11
N SER A 44 -16.69 15.37 -2.59
CA SER A 44 -15.33 15.47 -3.13
C SER A 44 -14.27 15.73 -2.06
N TYR A 45 -13.03 15.34 -2.39
CA TYR A 45 -11.83 15.54 -1.59
C TYR A 45 -10.69 16.09 -2.44
N ALA A 46 -9.89 17.00 -1.87
CA ALA A 46 -8.57 17.35 -2.38
C ALA A 46 -7.51 16.73 -1.45
N LEU A 47 -6.85 15.66 -1.90
CA LEU A 47 -5.84 14.95 -1.11
C LEU A 47 -4.44 15.44 -1.45
N CYS A 48 -3.60 15.58 -0.42
CA CYS A 48 -2.23 16.05 -0.55
C CYS A 48 -1.42 15.08 -1.41
N ARG A 49 -0.73 15.63 -2.41
CA ARG A 49 0.24 14.90 -3.25
C ARG A 49 1.67 15.38 -3.05
N CYS A 50 1.86 16.63 -2.61
CA CYS A 50 3.18 17.22 -2.47
C CYS A 50 3.94 16.82 -1.19
N GLY A 51 3.33 16.07 -0.26
CA GLY A 51 3.97 15.67 0.99
C GLY A 51 4.09 16.76 2.07
N HIS A 52 3.87 18.03 1.76
CA HIS A 52 4.12 19.16 2.68
C HIS A 52 2.88 19.77 3.35
N SER A 53 1.67 19.23 3.13
CA SER A 53 0.48 19.79 3.78
C SER A 53 0.53 19.66 5.31
N ASN A 54 -0.01 20.65 6.02
CA ASN A 54 -0.17 20.64 7.48
C ASN A 54 -1.50 20.00 7.93
N THR A 55 -2.39 19.68 7.00
CA THR A 55 -3.72 19.10 7.28
C THR A 55 -3.91 17.73 6.61
N LYS A 56 -2.83 16.94 6.53
CA LYS A 56 -2.84 15.61 5.91
C LYS A 56 -4.00 14.76 6.46
N PRO A 57 -4.69 13.98 5.60
CA PRO A 57 -4.36 13.69 4.21
C PRO A 57 -4.83 14.75 3.20
N PHE A 58 -5.46 15.84 3.67
CA PHE A 58 -6.02 16.87 2.78
C PHE A 58 -4.98 17.86 2.27
N CYS A 59 -5.31 18.54 1.18
CA CYS A 59 -4.53 19.63 0.63
C CYS A 59 -4.90 20.96 1.31
N ASP A 60 -3.90 21.67 1.81
CA ASP A 60 -4.01 23.02 2.39
C ASP A 60 -3.45 24.13 1.48
N GLY A 61 -3.18 23.82 0.21
CA GLY A 61 -2.59 24.76 -0.74
C GLY A 61 -1.08 24.93 -0.65
N THR A 62 -0.38 24.25 0.28
CA THR A 62 1.08 24.35 0.44
C THR A 62 1.87 24.05 -0.85
N HIS A 63 1.35 23.19 -1.72
CA HIS A 63 1.93 22.88 -3.03
C HIS A 63 2.24 24.11 -3.90
N LYS A 64 1.42 25.17 -3.79
CA LYS A 64 1.65 26.43 -4.53
C LYS A 64 2.83 27.22 -3.97
N LYS A 65 2.97 27.24 -2.63
CA LYS A 65 4.01 27.99 -1.92
C LYS A 65 5.41 27.42 -2.16
N ILE A 66 5.49 26.09 -2.25
CA ILE A 66 6.75 25.37 -2.48
C ILE A 66 7.05 25.11 -3.95
N ALA A 67 6.21 25.64 -4.86
CA ALA A 67 6.30 25.37 -6.31
C ALA A 67 6.44 23.88 -6.63
N PHE A 68 5.57 23.05 -6.05
CA PHE A 68 5.61 21.60 -6.23
C PHE A 68 5.59 21.23 -7.71
N ASP A 69 6.64 20.56 -8.17
CA ASP A 69 6.69 19.96 -9.49
C ASP A 69 6.03 18.59 -9.45
N GLY A 70 4.83 18.51 -10.03
CA GLY A 70 4.03 17.30 -10.07
C GLY A 70 4.20 16.52 -11.37
N THR A 71 5.28 16.75 -12.14
CA THR A 71 5.59 16.04 -13.40
C THR A 71 6.26 14.68 -13.18
N GLU A 72 6.61 14.33 -11.94
CA GLU A 72 7.08 13.00 -11.59
C GLU A 72 6.05 11.95 -12.04
N THR A 73 6.56 10.93 -12.72
CA THR A 73 5.76 9.82 -13.23
C THR A 73 6.42 8.52 -12.82
N ALA A 74 5.61 7.61 -12.27
CA ALA A 74 6.03 6.24 -12.07
C ALA A 74 6.51 5.61 -13.39
N SER A 75 7.46 4.68 -13.27
CA SER A 75 7.93 3.89 -14.41
C SER A 75 6.76 3.17 -15.10
N ARG A 76 6.85 3.05 -16.43
CA ARG A 76 5.95 2.22 -17.24
C ARG A 76 6.51 0.84 -17.53
N GLN A 77 7.62 0.49 -16.89
CA GLN A 77 8.23 -0.83 -17.04
C GLN A 77 7.22 -1.92 -16.62
N PRO A 78 7.08 -3.01 -17.39
CA PRO A 78 6.18 -4.10 -17.02
C PRO A 78 6.49 -4.67 -15.64
N TYR A 79 5.45 -4.93 -14.84
CA TYR A 79 5.59 -5.51 -13.50
C TYR A 79 6.48 -6.75 -13.47
N ARG A 80 6.33 -7.64 -14.47
CA ARG A 80 7.10 -8.88 -14.57
C ARG A 80 8.62 -8.67 -14.67
N GLU A 81 9.06 -7.53 -15.16
CA GLU A 81 10.49 -7.19 -15.24
C GLU A 81 11.02 -6.63 -13.91
N LEU A 82 10.13 -6.05 -13.09
CA LEU A 82 10.45 -5.52 -11.77
C LEU A 82 10.40 -6.61 -10.69
N SER A 83 9.59 -7.64 -10.90
CA SER A 83 9.32 -8.69 -9.92
C SER A 83 10.29 -9.87 -10.03
N LYS A 84 10.80 -10.34 -8.89
CA LYS A 84 11.45 -11.66 -8.77
C LYS A 84 10.36 -12.73 -8.58
N LEU A 85 10.42 -13.81 -9.35
CA LEU A 85 9.53 -14.97 -9.20
C LEU A 85 10.17 -16.01 -8.28
N SER A 86 9.41 -16.51 -7.32
CA SER A 86 9.75 -17.68 -6.52
C SER A 86 8.64 -18.72 -6.68
N GLU A 87 8.97 -19.88 -7.22
CA GLU A 87 8.01 -20.96 -7.45
C GLU A 87 7.91 -21.85 -6.21
N GLY A 88 6.68 -22.12 -5.78
CA GLY A 88 6.37 -23.07 -4.73
C GLY A 88 5.60 -24.27 -5.26
N PRO A 89 5.35 -25.29 -4.42
CA PRO A 89 4.66 -26.51 -4.83
C PRO A 89 3.18 -26.28 -5.22
N VAL A 90 2.50 -25.28 -4.64
CA VAL A 90 1.09 -24.97 -4.93
C VAL A 90 0.89 -23.53 -5.40
N LEU A 91 1.65 -22.59 -4.84
CA LEU A 91 1.57 -21.17 -5.17
C LEU A 91 2.95 -20.63 -5.55
N SER A 92 2.97 -19.58 -6.38
CA SER A 92 4.18 -18.80 -6.66
C SER A 92 4.08 -17.42 -6.02
N LEU A 93 5.23 -16.86 -5.66
CA LEU A 93 5.37 -15.50 -5.14
C LEU A 93 6.06 -14.63 -6.19
N THR A 94 5.50 -13.46 -6.49
CA THR A 94 6.20 -12.41 -7.24
C THR A 94 6.47 -11.24 -6.32
N ASP A 95 7.73 -10.82 -6.22
CA ASP A 95 8.16 -9.75 -5.32
C ASP A 95 8.82 -8.62 -6.11
N ALA A 96 8.17 -7.47 -6.15
CA ALA A 96 8.65 -6.26 -6.79
C ALA A 96 9.16 -5.27 -5.73
N GLU A 97 10.36 -5.55 -5.22
CA GLU A 97 11.04 -4.77 -4.17
C GLU A 97 11.01 -3.24 -4.39
N PRO A 98 11.15 -2.69 -5.62
CA PRO A 98 11.03 -1.24 -5.85
C PRO A 98 9.66 -0.63 -5.51
N LEU A 99 8.61 -1.45 -5.38
CA LEU A 99 7.24 -1.03 -5.03
C LEU A 99 6.93 -1.19 -3.54
N CYS A 100 7.89 -1.63 -2.72
CA CYS A 100 7.69 -1.91 -1.32
C CYS A 100 7.24 -0.67 -0.52
N ALA A 101 6.08 -0.77 0.13
CA ALA A 101 5.55 0.26 1.03
C ALA A 101 6.07 0.13 2.47
N SER A 102 7.00 -0.79 2.73
CA SER A 102 7.59 -1.06 4.06
C SER A 102 6.54 -1.37 5.15
N ALA A 103 5.39 -1.95 4.78
CA ALA A 103 4.34 -2.35 5.71
C ALA A 103 4.62 -3.67 6.45
N ARG A 104 5.61 -4.44 5.96
CA ARG A 104 6.18 -5.64 6.61
C ARG A 104 5.21 -6.80 6.86
N PHE A 105 4.09 -6.89 6.16
CA PHE A 105 3.22 -8.09 6.21
C PHE A 105 3.91 -9.35 5.65
N CYS A 106 4.97 -9.19 4.87
CA CYS A 106 5.77 -10.27 4.32
C CYS A 106 6.74 -10.92 5.34
N ASP A 107 7.00 -10.30 6.49
CA ASP A 107 8.04 -10.74 7.44
C ASP A 107 7.58 -11.76 8.51
N PRO A 108 6.37 -11.64 9.11
CA PRO A 108 5.97 -12.50 10.21
C PRO A 108 5.99 -13.99 9.85
N ASN A 109 6.05 -14.85 10.88
CA ASN A 109 5.96 -16.30 10.75
C ASN A 109 7.00 -16.92 9.79
N GLY A 110 8.25 -16.41 9.80
CA GLY A 110 9.36 -17.00 9.05
C GLY A 110 9.58 -16.48 7.62
N THR A 111 8.83 -15.43 7.24
CA THR A 111 8.82 -14.72 5.94
C THR A 111 8.15 -15.45 4.77
N VAL A 112 7.47 -14.70 3.91
CA VAL A 112 6.74 -15.23 2.74
C VAL A 112 7.66 -15.93 1.74
N TRP A 113 8.92 -15.51 1.61
CA TRP A 113 9.89 -16.15 0.73
C TRP A 113 10.28 -17.56 1.18
N ARG A 114 10.24 -17.87 2.49
CA ARG A 114 10.40 -19.25 2.97
C ARG A 114 9.09 -20.03 2.94
N GLN A 115 7.98 -19.35 3.18
CA GLN A 115 6.66 -19.98 3.18
C GLN A 115 6.25 -20.47 1.79
N VAL A 116 6.59 -19.74 0.71
CA VAL A 116 6.23 -20.13 -0.67
C VAL A 116 6.74 -21.54 -1.01
N GLU A 117 7.93 -21.91 -0.52
CA GLU A 117 8.56 -23.22 -0.72
C GLU A 117 7.77 -24.39 -0.09
N ARG A 118 6.81 -24.09 0.80
CA ARG A 118 6.04 -25.07 1.58
C ARG A 118 4.53 -24.85 1.47
N THR A 119 4.07 -24.31 0.34
CA THR A 119 2.64 -24.02 0.12
C THR A 119 1.76 -25.26 -0.09
N ASP A 120 2.34 -26.46 -0.08
CA ASP A 120 1.65 -27.74 -0.01
C ASP A 120 1.06 -28.00 1.38
N ASP A 121 1.68 -27.49 2.45
CA ASP A 121 1.14 -27.50 3.81
C ASP A 121 -0.01 -26.50 3.95
N ASP A 122 -1.18 -26.98 4.40
CA ASP A 122 -2.40 -26.17 4.51
C ASP A 122 -2.27 -24.98 5.47
N ALA A 123 -1.57 -25.16 6.60
CA ALA A 123 -1.40 -24.11 7.61
C ALA A 123 -0.41 -23.04 7.15
N VAL A 124 0.68 -23.46 6.49
CA VAL A 124 1.63 -22.54 5.86
C VAL A 124 0.95 -21.76 4.74
N ARG A 125 0.18 -22.44 3.88
CA ARG A 125 -0.53 -21.81 2.76
C ARG A 125 -1.54 -20.77 3.23
N ALA A 126 -2.33 -21.06 4.27
CA ALA A 126 -3.28 -20.09 4.82
C ALA A 126 -2.56 -18.84 5.37
N THR A 127 -1.44 -19.03 6.06
CA THR A 127 -0.61 -17.93 6.57
C THR A 127 0.01 -17.10 5.45
N PHE A 128 0.57 -17.76 4.44
CA PHE A 128 1.14 -17.14 3.25
C PHE A 128 0.11 -16.26 2.53
N ILE A 129 -1.07 -16.82 2.21
CA ILE A 129 -2.14 -16.09 1.51
C ILE A 129 -2.54 -14.84 2.30
N ARG A 130 -2.73 -14.97 3.62
CA ARG A 130 -3.05 -13.81 4.46
C ARG A 130 -1.96 -12.74 4.36
N GLN A 131 -0.69 -13.10 4.54
CA GLN A 131 0.42 -12.16 4.55
C GLN A 131 0.57 -11.43 3.20
N VAL A 132 0.53 -12.16 2.08
CA VAL A 132 0.66 -11.54 0.75
C VAL A 132 -0.58 -10.73 0.36
N SER A 133 -1.77 -11.10 0.84
CA SER A 133 -3.01 -10.34 0.57
C SER A 133 -3.11 -9.04 1.36
N HIS A 134 -2.43 -8.96 2.51
CA HIS A 134 -2.37 -7.74 3.32
C HIS A 134 -1.21 -6.81 2.92
N CYS A 135 -0.22 -7.32 2.20
CA CYS A 135 0.86 -6.51 1.65
C CYS A 135 0.25 -5.47 0.68
N PRO A 136 0.45 -4.15 0.92
CA PRO A 136 -0.11 -3.11 0.07
C PRO A 136 0.71 -2.88 -1.22
N SER A 137 1.70 -3.75 -1.48
CA SER A 137 2.66 -3.71 -2.60
C SER A 137 2.55 -4.94 -3.46
#